data_AF-A0A0F6W056-F1
#
_entry.id   AF-A0A0F6W056-F1
#
_cell.length_a   1.000
_cell.length_b   1.000
_cell.length_c   1.000
_cell.angle_alpha   90.00
_cell.angle_beta   90.00
_cell.angle_gamma   90.00
#
_symmetry.space_group_name_H-M   'P 1'
#
loop_
_entity.id
_entity.type
_entity.pdbx_description
1 polymer ?
#
loop_
_entity_poly.entity_id
_entity_poly.type
_entity_poly.pdbx_seq_one_letter_code
_entity_poly.pdbx_strand_id
1 'polypeptide(L)'
;MRAWGLVASSVLAACAGDGAVTLLDASTPVDAQVATDARPSTEVDAGVAPGGIAPEGALDGERAGADGANELALDPESPAVVRIDVAPDEHVTFFLTFDGAGGGIELEVLRWDGARAVSLGVTDAGPELRTLAVFDPSEPRTFWARVTSDARTLPATLAITRVPFEDGATCELDCARLLQLPLPNDPARDGYATSASTVFRYQYGRRDLLMFLRHAGRRLVSLGMQPFVPEDLSQWDGRTPGEDVGAPRHASHQRGKDVDLSLYGLDGRSEWRSYCTVVRTDRGRECVPGTISGYDGFANAVFFGDFFATGRVTNCFLDQELIGETVSGADEALTAELVAEELLPMYADGAHLQHWPNHDNHIHVRVSEAEGSTFAIVAEGAVEPP
;
A
#
# COMPACT_ATOMS: atom_id res chain seq x y z
N MET A 1 -27.86 20.80 -8.35
CA MET A 1 -27.38 21.31 -9.66
C MET A 1 -27.01 22.79 -9.54
N ARG A 2 -25.74 23.10 -9.25
CA ARG A 2 -25.21 24.47 -9.36
C ARG A 2 -23.83 24.40 -10.01
N ALA A 3 -23.68 25.23 -11.04
CA ALA A 3 -22.56 25.27 -11.96
C ALA A 3 -21.41 26.11 -11.41
N TRP A 4 -20.19 25.67 -11.67
CA TRP A 4 -18.95 26.41 -11.46
C TRP A 4 -18.74 27.44 -12.58
N GLY A 5 -18.30 28.65 -12.22
CA GLY A 5 -18.02 29.75 -13.14
C GLY A 5 -16.82 30.60 -12.71
N LEU A 6 -15.63 30.21 -13.18
CA LEU A 6 -14.58 30.98 -13.89
C LEU A 6 -14.27 32.48 -13.56
N VAL A 7 -12.93 32.70 -13.44
CA VAL A 7 -12.03 33.84 -13.85
C VAL A 7 -11.63 34.92 -12.83
N ALA A 8 -10.32 35.02 -12.51
CA ALA A 8 -9.37 36.04 -13.04
C ALA A 8 -8.06 36.22 -12.23
N SER A 9 -6.92 36.18 -12.94
CA SER A 9 -5.56 36.66 -12.58
C SER A 9 -5.55 38.17 -12.20
N SER A 10 -4.55 38.82 -11.58
CA SER A 10 -3.07 38.74 -11.64
C SER A 10 -2.47 39.69 -10.58
N VAL A 11 -1.17 39.55 -10.22
CA VAL A 11 -0.08 40.57 -10.26
C VAL A 11 1.06 40.26 -9.26
N LEU A 12 2.28 40.40 -9.79
CA LEU A 12 3.64 40.27 -9.26
C LEU A 12 3.99 41.06 -7.97
N ALA A 13 4.94 40.52 -7.19
CA ALA A 13 6.10 41.28 -6.68
C ALA A 13 7.23 40.35 -6.23
N ALA A 14 8.46 40.71 -6.62
CA ALA A 14 9.72 40.05 -6.30
C ALA A 14 10.39 40.67 -5.06
N CYS A 15 11.08 39.87 -4.25
CA CYS A 15 12.22 40.33 -3.45
C CYS A 15 13.25 39.19 -3.32
N ALA A 16 14.49 39.50 -3.73
CA ALA A 16 15.68 38.70 -3.55
C ALA A 16 16.17 38.74 -2.10
N GLY A 17 16.78 37.64 -1.65
CA GLY A 17 17.49 37.55 -0.38
C GLY A 17 18.47 36.39 -0.43
N ASP A 18 19.71 36.69 -0.84
CA ASP A 18 20.85 35.78 -0.75
C ASP A 18 21.16 35.47 0.73
N GLY A 19 21.06 34.20 1.09
CA GLY A 19 21.50 33.67 2.37
C GLY A 19 22.00 32.25 2.15
N ALA A 20 23.32 32.11 2.08
CA ALA A 20 24.01 30.84 1.92
C ALA A 20 23.63 29.88 3.06
N VAL A 21 22.81 28.87 2.75
CA VAL A 21 22.61 27.70 3.61
C VAL A 21 23.67 26.68 3.22
N THR A 22 24.58 26.46 4.15
CA THR A 22 25.59 25.40 4.09
C THR A 22 24.87 24.05 4.05
N LEU A 23 24.75 23.48 2.85
CA LEU A 23 24.36 22.10 2.60
C LEU A 23 25.42 21.18 3.21
N LEU A 24 25.17 20.70 4.43
CA LEU A 24 25.83 19.51 4.96
C LEU A 24 24.81 18.39 4.95
N ASP A 25 24.92 17.63 3.86
CA ASP A 25 24.33 16.34 3.61
C ASP A 25 24.79 15.33 4.67
N ALA A 26 23.84 14.89 5.50
CA ALA A 26 23.99 13.77 6.41
C ALA A 26 22.60 13.20 6.77
N SER A 27 21.84 12.88 5.72
CA SER A 27 20.94 11.72 5.74
C SER A 27 20.86 11.25 4.28
N THR A 28 21.98 10.71 3.82
CA THR A 28 21.97 9.70 2.78
C THR A 28 20.84 8.71 3.11
N PRO A 29 20.16 8.12 2.10
CA PRO A 29 19.54 6.83 2.34
C PRO A 29 20.62 5.97 3.01
N VAL A 30 20.28 5.15 3.98
CA VAL A 30 21.16 4.01 4.24
C VAL A 30 21.31 3.36 2.87
N ASP A 31 22.52 3.37 2.31
CA ASP A 31 22.95 2.58 1.15
C ASP A 31 22.84 1.09 1.52
N ALA A 32 21.65 0.63 1.92
CA ALA A 32 21.18 -0.61 1.35
C ALA A 32 21.09 -0.29 -0.14
N GLN A 33 21.80 -1.06 -0.96
CA GLN A 33 21.41 -1.16 -2.35
C GLN A 33 19.94 -1.58 -2.36
N VAL A 34 19.04 -0.59 -2.42
CA VAL A 34 17.62 -0.82 -2.60
C VAL A 34 17.56 -1.37 -4.01
N ALA A 35 17.41 -2.69 -4.11
CA ALA A 35 17.01 -3.32 -5.35
C ALA A 35 15.81 -2.52 -5.86
N THR A 36 15.89 -2.05 -7.11
CA THR A 36 14.88 -1.17 -7.68
C THR A 36 13.62 -1.98 -7.94
N ASP A 37 12.77 -2.10 -6.92
CA ASP A 37 11.44 -2.68 -7.05
C ASP A 37 10.56 -1.73 -7.88
N ALA A 38 9.81 -2.30 -8.82
CA ALA A 38 8.85 -1.66 -9.72
C ALA A 38 9.44 -0.85 -10.90
N ARG A 39 9.45 -1.51 -12.07
CA ARG A 39 9.06 -0.82 -13.30
C ARG A 39 7.53 -0.77 -13.34
N PRO A 40 6.90 0.41 -13.32
CA PRO A 40 5.45 0.50 -13.49
C PRO A 40 5.07 -0.08 -14.87
N SER A 41 4.15 -1.03 -14.91
CA SER A 41 3.59 -1.52 -16.17
C SER A 41 2.64 -0.45 -16.72
N THR A 42 3.02 0.19 -17.82
CA THR A 42 2.25 1.31 -18.43
C THR A 42 1.23 0.84 -19.48
N GLU A 43 0.76 -0.40 -19.44
CA GLU A 43 -0.20 -0.89 -20.44
C GLU A 43 -1.60 -1.06 -19.83
N VAL A 44 -2.44 -0.04 -20.06
CA VAL A 44 -3.86 -0.04 -19.72
C VAL A 44 -4.69 -0.42 -20.96
N ASP A 45 -5.49 -1.47 -20.75
CA ASP A 45 -6.78 -1.83 -21.35
C ASP A 45 -6.86 -2.11 -22.87
N ALA A 46 -6.61 -3.37 -23.23
CA ALA A 46 -7.04 -3.95 -24.50
C ALA A 46 -8.25 -4.87 -24.24
N GLY A 47 -9.43 -4.40 -24.64
CA GLY A 47 -10.73 -5.09 -24.74
C GLY A 47 -10.82 -6.55 -24.29
N VAL A 48 -11.57 -6.75 -23.21
CA VAL A 48 -11.97 -8.03 -22.60
C VAL A 48 -12.48 -9.03 -23.63
N ALA A 49 -11.75 -10.13 -23.83
CA ALA A 49 -12.35 -11.35 -24.37
C ALA A 49 -13.10 -12.09 -23.23
N PRO A 50 -14.18 -12.81 -23.54
CA PRO A 50 -15.03 -13.42 -22.52
C PRO A 50 -14.33 -14.63 -21.90
N GLY A 51 -13.75 -14.43 -20.71
CA GLY A 51 -13.22 -15.49 -19.87
C GLY A 51 -12.00 -15.01 -19.08
N GLY A 52 -12.14 -14.91 -17.76
CA GLY A 52 -11.00 -14.65 -16.87
C GLY A 52 -10.00 -15.80 -16.78
N ILE A 53 -10.36 -16.97 -17.29
CA ILE A 53 -9.48 -18.15 -17.37
C ILE A 53 -8.82 -18.20 -18.75
N ALA A 54 -7.49 -18.24 -18.77
CA ALA A 54 -6.71 -18.36 -20.00
C ALA A 54 -6.80 -19.77 -20.60
N PRO A 55 -6.62 -19.96 -21.92
CA PRO A 55 -6.41 -21.30 -22.47
C PRO A 55 -5.11 -21.92 -21.93
N GLU A 56 -5.01 -23.25 -21.92
CA GLU A 56 -3.75 -23.94 -21.62
C GLU A 56 -2.68 -23.59 -22.68
N GLY A 57 -1.43 -23.44 -22.24
CA GLY A 57 -0.32 -23.04 -23.11
C GLY A 57 -0.35 -21.57 -23.53
N ALA A 58 -1.06 -20.71 -22.78
CA ALA A 58 -1.07 -19.27 -23.07
C ALA A 58 0.31 -18.63 -22.85
N LEU A 59 1.14 -19.20 -21.97
CA LEU A 59 2.56 -18.89 -21.86
C LEU A 59 3.42 -20.10 -22.20
N ASP A 60 4.48 -19.87 -22.97
CA ASP A 60 5.47 -20.90 -23.30
C ASP A 60 6.11 -21.47 -22.02
N GLY A 61 6.15 -22.80 -21.93
CA GLY A 61 6.72 -23.48 -20.77
C GLY A 61 5.88 -23.44 -19.50
N GLU A 62 4.63 -22.96 -19.55
CA GLU A 62 3.75 -23.00 -18.39
C GLU A 62 3.51 -24.43 -17.91
N ARG A 63 3.43 -24.58 -16.58
CA ARG A 63 2.99 -25.81 -15.92
C ARG A 63 1.94 -25.47 -14.88
N ALA A 64 1.00 -26.37 -14.66
CA ALA A 64 0.04 -26.22 -13.57
C ALA A 64 0.76 -26.25 -12.21
N GLY A 65 0.48 -25.26 -11.38
CA GLY A 65 0.90 -25.21 -9.98
C GLY A 65 -0.07 -25.93 -9.07
N ALA A 66 0.45 -26.54 -8.01
CA ALA A 66 -0.34 -27.06 -6.91
C ALA A 66 -0.25 -26.13 -5.69
N ASP A 67 -1.23 -26.21 -4.80
CA ASP A 67 -1.11 -25.60 -3.48
C ASP A 67 0.03 -26.27 -2.70
N GLY A 68 0.76 -25.46 -1.91
CA GLY A 68 1.98 -25.89 -1.25
C GLY A 68 3.21 -25.74 -2.13
N ALA A 69 4.20 -26.61 -1.93
CA ALA A 69 5.52 -26.49 -2.54
C ALA A 69 5.52 -26.95 -4.01
N ASN A 70 6.06 -26.09 -4.88
CA ASN A 70 6.33 -26.39 -6.29
C ASN A 70 7.84 -26.26 -6.52
N GLU A 71 8.53 -27.38 -6.70
CA GLU A 71 9.96 -27.37 -7.02
C GLU A 71 10.22 -26.75 -8.39
N LEU A 72 11.23 -25.89 -8.46
CA LEU A 72 11.67 -25.18 -9.66
C LEU A 72 13.14 -25.50 -9.93
N ALA A 73 13.45 -25.76 -11.20
CA ALA A 73 14.81 -25.75 -11.71
C ALA A 73 14.98 -24.47 -12.51
N LEU A 74 15.71 -23.49 -11.97
CA LEU A 74 15.90 -22.20 -12.64
C LEU A 74 17.03 -22.30 -13.66
N ASP A 75 16.78 -21.79 -14.86
CA ASP A 75 17.73 -21.71 -15.96
C ASP A 75 17.68 -20.32 -16.63
N PRO A 76 18.84 -19.69 -16.93
CA PRO A 76 18.86 -18.35 -17.53
C PRO A 76 18.25 -18.26 -18.93
N GLU A 77 18.16 -19.37 -19.64
CA GLU A 77 17.61 -19.43 -21.00
C GLU A 77 16.11 -19.80 -20.99
N SER A 78 15.57 -20.25 -19.85
CA SER A 78 14.19 -20.73 -19.74
C SER A 78 13.56 -20.34 -18.40
N PRO A 79 12.73 -19.28 -18.34
CA PRO A 79 12.04 -18.91 -17.11
C PRO A 79 11.10 -20.03 -16.66
N ALA A 80 10.99 -20.21 -15.35
CA ALA A 80 10.02 -21.15 -14.79
C ALA A 80 8.65 -20.45 -14.68
N VAL A 81 7.61 -21.02 -15.29
CA VAL A 81 6.28 -20.41 -15.35
C VAL A 81 5.26 -21.34 -14.69
N VAL A 82 4.74 -20.95 -13.54
CA VAL A 82 3.75 -21.73 -12.78
C VAL A 82 2.39 -21.07 -12.88
N ARG A 83 1.45 -21.76 -13.52
CA ARG A 83 0.07 -21.32 -13.72
C ARG A 83 -0.81 -21.72 -12.54
N ILE A 84 -1.70 -20.83 -12.13
CA ILE A 84 -2.82 -21.14 -11.26
C ILE A 84 -4.11 -20.51 -11.77
N ASP A 85 -5.22 -21.24 -11.65
CA ASP A 85 -6.56 -20.67 -11.78
C ASP A 85 -7.11 -20.43 -10.37
N VAL A 86 -7.70 -19.26 -10.14
CA VAL A 86 -8.05 -18.71 -8.83
C VAL A 86 -9.51 -18.32 -8.81
N ALA A 87 -10.23 -18.71 -7.75
CA ALA A 87 -11.63 -18.34 -7.56
C ALA A 87 -11.76 -16.88 -7.05
N PRO A 88 -12.94 -16.24 -7.22
CA PRO A 88 -13.12 -14.84 -6.84
C PRO A 88 -12.97 -14.56 -5.34
N ASP A 89 -13.08 -15.59 -4.51
CA ASP A 89 -13.01 -15.55 -3.05
C ASP A 89 -11.67 -16.09 -2.51
N GLU A 90 -10.63 -16.16 -3.35
CA GLU A 90 -9.31 -16.69 -2.98
C GLU A 90 -8.22 -15.61 -3.06
N HIS A 91 -7.63 -15.29 -1.91
CA HIS A 91 -6.34 -14.61 -1.86
C HIS A 91 -5.23 -15.63 -2.02
N VAL A 92 -4.33 -15.39 -2.97
CA VAL A 92 -3.23 -16.31 -3.27
C VAL A 92 -1.90 -15.62 -3.10
N THR A 93 -1.04 -16.21 -2.27
CA THR A 93 0.34 -15.76 -2.06
C THR A 93 1.31 -16.71 -2.75
N PHE A 94 2.26 -16.12 -3.47
CA PHE A 94 3.42 -16.77 -4.06
C PHE A 94 4.63 -16.47 -3.18
N PHE A 95 5.29 -17.51 -2.70
CA PHE A 95 6.45 -17.41 -1.81
C PHE A 95 7.59 -18.23 -2.40
N LEU A 96 8.52 -17.56 -3.06
CA LEU A 96 9.67 -18.17 -3.71
C LEU A 96 10.87 -18.15 -2.77
N THR A 97 11.38 -19.33 -2.42
CA THR A 97 12.63 -19.48 -1.65
C THR A 97 13.69 -20.18 -2.48
N PHE A 98 14.95 -19.85 -2.24
CA PHE A 98 16.10 -20.44 -2.93
C PHE A 98 17.35 -20.30 -2.07
N ASP A 99 18.34 -21.15 -2.30
CA ASP A 99 19.60 -21.12 -1.53
C ASP A 99 20.63 -20.19 -2.18
N GLY A 100 21.33 -19.36 -1.38
CA GLY A 100 22.51 -18.62 -1.82
C GLY A 100 22.25 -17.15 -2.19
N ALA A 101 23.27 -16.51 -2.76
CA ALA A 101 23.23 -15.08 -3.08
C ALA A 101 22.24 -14.84 -4.23
N GLY A 102 21.00 -14.48 -3.89
CA GLY A 102 19.87 -14.26 -4.80
C GLY A 102 19.97 -13.09 -5.77
N GLY A 103 21.17 -12.64 -6.12
CA GLY A 103 21.33 -11.66 -7.19
C GLY A 103 20.72 -12.20 -8.49
N GLY A 104 19.94 -11.37 -9.18
CA GLY A 104 19.40 -11.70 -10.50
C GLY A 104 18.21 -12.67 -10.53
N ILE A 105 17.65 -13.05 -9.37
CA ILE A 105 16.37 -13.80 -9.31
C ILE A 105 15.21 -12.82 -9.17
N GLU A 106 14.27 -12.87 -10.10
CA GLU A 106 13.04 -12.08 -10.06
C GLU A 106 11.83 -13.01 -9.99
N LEU A 107 10.85 -12.62 -9.17
CA LEU A 107 9.51 -13.19 -9.20
C LEU A 107 8.58 -12.14 -9.81
N GLU A 108 7.89 -12.54 -10.86
CA GLU A 108 6.85 -11.76 -11.50
C GLU A 108 5.52 -12.49 -11.43
N VAL A 109 4.45 -11.75 -11.15
CA VAL A 109 3.09 -12.28 -11.28
C VAL A 109 2.40 -11.65 -12.47
N LEU A 110 1.87 -12.51 -13.35
CA LEU A 110 1.07 -12.13 -14.50
C LEU A 110 -0.39 -12.51 -14.29
N ARG A 111 -1.30 -11.76 -14.91
CA ARG A 111 -2.74 -12.01 -14.94
C ARG A 111 -3.24 -12.10 -16.38
N TRP A 112 -4.20 -12.96 -16.64
CA TRP A 112 -4.91 -13.00 -17.91
C TRP A 112 -5.91 -11.84 -18.01
N ASP A 113 -5.75 -10.97 -19.02
CA ASP A 113 -6.65 -9.84 -19.27
C ASP A 113 -7.86 -10.18 -20.18
N GLY A 114 -7.98 -11.45 -20.59
CA GLY A 114 -8.92 -11.91 -21.60
C GLY A 114 -8.27 -12.20 -22.95
N ALA A 115 -7.12 -11.59 -23.24
CA ALA A 115 -6.43 -11.71 -24.53
C ALA A 115 -4.97 -12.17 -24.40
N ARG A 116 -4.28 -11.77 -23.33
CA ARG A 116 -2.86 -12.07 -23.09
C ARG A 116 -2.54 -12.06 -21.59
N ALA A 117 -1.36 -12.56 -21.24
CA ALA A 117 -0.79 -12.39 -19.92
C ALA A 117 -0.21 -10.96 -19.77
N VAL A 118 -0.61 -10.26 -18.72
CA VAL A 118 -0.16 -8.91 -18.38
C VAL A 118 0.53 -8.92 -17.02
N SER A 119 1.67 -8.26 -16.92
CA SER A 119 2.43 -8.15 -15.67
C SER A 119 1.68 -7.29 -14.65
N LEU A 120 1.42 -7.86 -13.46
CA LEU A 120 0.87 -7.14 -12.31
C LEU A 120 1.97 -6.55 -11.43
N GLY A 121 3.10 -7.24 -11.31
CA GLY A 121 4.19 -6.81 -10.46
C GLY A 121 5.39 -7.74 -10.57
N VAL A 122 6.57 -7.17 -10.33
CA VAL A 122 7.86 -7.85 -10.32
C VAL A 122 8.58 -7.47 -9.04
N THR A 123 9.23 -8.42 -8.39
CA THR A 123 10.15 -8.15 -7.29
C THR A 123 11.43 -8.95 -7.43
N ASP A 124 12.55 -8.28 -7.16
CA ASP A 124 13.88 -8.84 -7.02
C ASP A 124 14.44 -8.62 -5.60
N ALA A 125 13.62 -8.09 -4.69
CA ALA A 125 14.03 -7.72 -3.35
C ALA A 125 14.07 -8.89 -2.36
N GLY A 126 15.04 -8.80 -1.46
CA GLY A 126 15.19 -9.66 -0.30
C GLY A 126 16.30 -10.71 -0.41
N PRO A 127 16.92 -11.13 0.70
CA PRO A 127 17.80 -12.29 0.69
C PRO A 127 16.94 -13.56 0.61
N GLU A 128 17.23 -14.44 -0.35
CA GLU A 128 16.70 -15.83 -0.38
C GLU A 128 15.17 -15.96 -0.47
N LEU A 129 14.46 -14.85 -0.71
CA LEU A 129 13.01 -14.78 -0.71
C LEU A 129 12.51 -13.79 -1.76
N ARG A 130 11.50 -14.19 -2.54
CA ARG A 130 10.60 -13.27 -3.27
C ARG A 130 9.16 -13.58 -2.94
N THR A 131 8.34 -12.56 -2.84
CA THR A 131 6.92 -12.78 -2.55
C THR A 131 6.00 -11.74 -3.17
N LEU A 132 4.93 -12.23 -3.77
CA LEU A 132 3.86 -11.45 -4.38
C LEU A 132 2.52 -12.15 -4.10
N ALA A 133 1.43 -11.40 -4.06
CA ALA A 133 0.10 -11.95 -3.86
C ALA A 133 -0.91 -11.37 -4.85
N VAL A 134 -1.99 -12.10 -5.07
CA VAL A 134 -3.09 -11.73 -5.95
C VAL A 134 -4.43 -12.03 -5.31
N PHE A 135 -5.42 -11.25 -5.70
CA PHE A 135 -6.83 -11.44 -5.35
C PHE A 135 -7.65 -10.68 -6.38
N ASP A 136 -8.66 -11.31 -7.00
CA ASP A 136 -9.56 -10.65 -7.93
C ASP A 136 -11.02 -11.06 -7.62
N PRO A 137 -11.82 -10.17 -7.00
CA PRO A 137 -13.19 -10.50 -6.60
C PRO A 137 -14.20 -10.52 -7.75
N SER A 138 -13.80 -10.19 -8.98
CA SER A 138 -14.75 -9.98 -10.08
C SER A 138 -15.26 -11.28 -10.70
N GLU A 139 -14.36 -12.24 -10.93
CA GLU A 139 -14.66 -13.54 -11.55
C GLU A 139 -13.41 -14.45 -11.44
N PRO A 140 -13.51 -15.76 -11.73
CA PRO A 140 -12.35 -16.63 -11.73
C PRO A 140 -11.26 -16.13 -12.68
N ARG A 141 -10.00 -16.17 -12.25
CA ARG A 141 -8.83 -15.66 -13.00
C ARG A 141 -7.71 -16.66 -13.12
N THR A 142 -7.03 -16.64 -14.26
CA THR A 142 -5.70 -17.26 -14.39
C THR A 142 -4.62 -16.25 -14.02
N PHE A 143 -3.70 -16.70 -13.17
CA PHE A 143 -2.45 -16.03 -12.87
C PHE A 143 -1.26 -16.94 -13.16
N TRP A 144 -0.10 -16.34 -13.37
CA TRP A 144 1.17 -17.04 -13.47
C TRP A 144 2.20 -16.42 -12.54
N ALA A 145 2.93 -17.25 -11.81
CA ALA A 145 4.20 -16.88 -11.22
C ALA A 145 5.31 -17.24 -12.21
N ARG A 146 5.97 -16.21 -12.75
CA ARG A 146 7.14 -16.34 -13.61
C ARG A 146 8.39 -16.05 -12.79
N VAL A 147 9.33 -16.99 -12.78
CA VAL A 147 10.62 -16.87 -12.09
C VAL A 147 11.73 -16.82 -13.12
N THR A 148 12.48 -15.73 -13.13
CA THR A 148 13.69 -15.53 -13.94
C THR A 148 14.92 -15.61 -13.03
N SER A 149 16.05 -16.05 -13.58
CA SER A 149 17.33 -16.07 -12.88
C SER A 149 18.47 -15.90 -13.88
N ASP A 150 19.54 -15.21 -13.50
CA ASP A 150 20.82 -15.21 -14.23
C ASP A 150 21.74 -16.38 -13.82
N ALA A 151 21.41 -17.08 -12.73
CA ALA A 151 22.15 -18.21 -12.21
C ALA A 151 21.82 -19.49 -12.99
N ARG A 152 22.86 -20.25 -13.36
CA ARG A 152 22.68 -21.57 -13.97
C ARG A 152 22.30 -22.59 -12.90
N THR A 153 21.20 -23.31 -13.14
CA THR A 153 20.80 -24.51 -12.39
C THR A 153 20.70 -24.26 -10.88
N LEU A 154 19.84 -23.31 -10.49
CA LEU A 154 19.55 -23.04 -9.09
C LEU A 154 18.26 -23.76 -8.66
N PRO A 155 18.30 -24.62 -7.62
CA PRO A 155 17.09 -25.15 -7.02
C PRO A 155 16.34 -24.02 -6.31
N ALA A 156 15.05 -23.92 -6.58
CA ALA A 156 14.16 -23.00 -5.89
C ALA A 156 12.82 -23.67 -5.62
N THR A 157 12.10 -23.20 -4.61
CA THR A 157 10.78 -23.70 -4.26
C THR A 157 9.80 -22.55 -4.29
N LEU A 158 8.74 -22.68 -5.09
CA LEU A 158 7.62 -21.75 -5.09
C LEU A 158 6.48 -22.35 -4.25
N ALA A 159 6.30 -21.84 -3.04
CA ALA A 159 5.14 -22.16 -2.24
C ALA A 159 3.94 -21.30 -2.66
N ILE A 160 2.82 -21.95 -2.96
CA ILE A 160 1.56 -21.30 -3.31
C ILE A 160 0.56 -21.55 -2.18
N THR A 161 0.05 -20.48 -1.58
CA THR A 161 -0.93 -20.58 -0.49
C THR A 161 -2.20 -19.86 -0.88
N ARG A 162 -3.34 -20.56 -0.77
CA ARG A 162 -4.68 -20.00 -0.98
C ARG A 162 -5.38 -19.80 0.36
N VAL A 163 -6.02 -18.65 0.51
CA VAL A 163 -6.79 -18.31 1.70
C VAL A 163 -8.13 -17.75 1.26
N PRO A 164 -9.27 -18.23 1.82
CA PRO A 164 -10.55 -17.60 1.60
C PRO A 164 -10.51 -16.13 2.01
N PHE A 165 -10.83 -15.24 1.09
CA PHE A 165 -10.76 -13.79 1.27
C PHE A 165 -11.97 -13.12 0.62
N GLU A 166 -12.55 -12.17 1.34
CA GLU A 166 -13.68 -11.38 0.86
C GLU A 166 -13.34 -9.91 1.11
N ASP A 167 -13.61 -9.05 0.14
CA ASP A 167 -13.48 -7.60 0.32
C ASP A 167 -14.60 -7.08 1.21
N GLY A 168 -14.30 -6.15 2.11
CA GLY A 168 -15.35 -5.53 2.93
C GLY A 168 -14.83 -4.52 3.95
N ALA A 169 -15.77 -3.77 4.52
CA ALA A 169 -15.50 -2.81 5.60
C ALA A 169 -15.34 -3.49 6.98
N THR A 170 -15.62 -4.80 7.06
CA THR A 170 -15.64 -5.57 8.31
C THR A 170 -15.00 -6.93 8.09
N CYS A 171 -14.21 -7.38 9.05
CA CYS A 171 -13.69 -8.74 9.08
C CYS A 171 -14.36 -9.52 10.21
N GLU A 172 -14.93 -10.69 9.87
CA GLU A 172 -15.66 -11.52 10.83
C GLU A 172 -14.83 -12.70 11.35
N LEU A 173 -13.93 -13.23 10.52
CA LEU A 173 -13.18 -14.45 10.80
C LEU A 173 -11.71 -14.26 10.46
N ASP A 174 -10.86 -14.77 11.36
CA ASP A 174 -9.41 -14.87 11.14
C ASP A 174 -8.75 -13.53 10.78
N CYS A 175 -9.19 -12.48 11.46
CA CYS A 175 -8.84 -11.10 11.16
C CYS A 175 -7.38 -10.78 11.45
N ALA A 176 -6.76 -11.51 12.36
CA ALA A 176 -5.34 -11.38 12.68
C ALA A 176 -4.42 -12.16 11.73
N ARG A 177 -4.96 -12.92 10.75
CA ARG A 177 -4.12 -13.64 9.79
C ARG A 177 -3.26 -12.65 9.01
N LEU A 178 -1.96 -12.87 9.04
CA LEU A 178 -1.03 -12.11 8.24
C LEU A 178 -1.12 -12.56 6.78
N LEU A 179 -1.33 -11.60 5.88
CA LEU A 179 -1.45 -11.79 4.43
C LEU A 179 -0.68 -10.66 3.74
N GLN A 180 -0.18 -10.90 2.53
CA GLN A 180 0.38 -9.81 1.73
C GLN A 180 -0.74 -9.01 1.07
N LEU A 181 -0.65 -7.67 1.03
CA LEU A 181 -1.54 -6.85 0.22
C LEU A 181 -1.44 -7.33 -1.25
N PRO A 182 -2.54 -7.76 -1.89
CA PRO A 182 -2.48 -8.28 -3.24
C PRO A 182 -2.06 -7.16 -4.20
N LEU A 183 -1.36 -7.53 -5.27
CA LEU A 183 -1.06 -6.60 -6.36
C LEU A 183 -2.36 -6.01 -6.91
N PRO A 184 -2.42 -4.70 -7.22
CA PRO A 184 -3.60 -4.10 -7.82
C PRO A 184 -3.81 -4.70 -9.21
N ASN A 185 -5.00 -5.24 -9.48
CA ASN A 185 -5.38 -5.73 -10.81
C ASN A 185 -5.63 -4.57 -11.76
N ASP A 186 -6.26 -3.52 -11.24
CA ASP A 186 -6.52 -2.26 -11.90
C ASP A 186 -6.60 -1.17 -10.83
N PRO A 187 -5.56 -0.32 -10.67
CA PRO A 187 -5.55 0.72 -9.65
C PRO A 187 -6.79 1.63 -9.68
N ALA A 188 -7.35 1.91 -10.86
CA ALA A 188 -8.53 2.76 -10.99
C ALA A 188 -9.82 2.09 -10.46
N ARG A 189 -9.79 0.78 -10.22
CA ARG A 189 -10.88 0.00 -9.62
C ARG A 189 -10.57 -0.42 -8.20
N ASP A 190 -9.36 -0.91 -7.94
CA ASP A 190 -8.91 -1.37 -6.63
C ASP A 190 -8.66 -0.22 -5.64
N GLY A 191 -8.33 0.96 -6.17
CA GLY A 191 -8.16 2.19 -5.40
C GLY A 191 -6.85 2.34 -4.64
N TYR A 192 -5.90 1.45 -4.90
CA TYR A 192 -4.51 1.61 -4.52
C TYR A 192 -3.58 1.25 -5.69
N ALA A 193 -2.37 1.79 -5.65
CA ALA A 193 -1.32 1.56 -6.64
C ALA A 193 0.00 1.21 -5.95
N THR A 194 0.99 0.80 -6.74
CA THR A 194 2.37 0.62 -6.29
C THR A 194 3.24 1.76 -6.82
N SER A 195 4.32 2.08 -6.12
CA SER A 195 5.35 3.04 -6.56
C SER A 195 6.71 2.34 -6.69
N ALA A 196 7.70 3.08 -7.18
CA ALA A 196 9.11 2.62 -7.20
C ALA A 196 9.74 2.49 -5.80
N SER A 197 9.04 2.93 -4.75
CA SER A 197 9.44 2.78 -3.34
C SER A 197 8.73 1.61 -2.65
N THR A 198 7.75 0.97 -3.30
CA THR A 198 7.04 -0.18 -2.74
C THR A 198 7.97 -1.38 -2.65
N VAL A 199 8.28 -1.81 -1.43
CA VAL A 199 9.03 -3.05 -1.18
C VAL A 199 8.04 -4.16 -0.84
N PHE A 200 7.77 -5.06 -1.80
CA PHE A 200 6.68 -6.03 -1.67
C PHE A 200 6.80 -6.97 -0.47
N ARG A 201 8.02 -7.28 -0.01
CA ARG A 201 8.24 -8.12 1.18
C ARG A 201 7.77 -7.45 2.49
N TYR A 202 7.51 -6.14 2.47
CA TYR A 202 6.98 -5.36 3.59
C TYR A 202 5.49 -5.03 3.43
N GLN A 203 4.82 -5.62 2.44
CA GLN A 203 3.40 -5.41 2.21
C GLN A 203 2.53 -6.40 2.98
N TYR A 204 2.99 -6.92 4.12
CA TYR A 204 2.22 -7.90 4.90
C TYR A 204 1.40 -7.21 5.97
N GLY A 205 0.08 -7.34 5.88
CA GLY A 205 -0.87 -6.79 6.83
C GLY A 205 -1.75 -7.88 7.40
N ARG A 206 -2.41 -7.58 8.51
CA ARG A 206 -3.52 -8.40 8.98
C ARG A 206 -4.65 -8.39 7.97
N ARG A 207 -5.38 -9.49 7.88
CA ARG A 207 -6.53 -9.66 6.99
C ARG A 207 -7.52 -8.50 7.12
N ASP A 208 -7.85 -8.09 8.35
CA ASP A 208 -8.77 -6.97 8.57
C ASP A 208 -8.23 -5.67 7.97
N LEU A 209 -6.97 -5.33 8.24
CA LEU A 209 -6.33 -4.15 7.66
C LEU A 209 -6.33 -4.17 6.12
N LEU A 210 -5.99 -5.30 5.49
CA LEU A 210 -6.01 -5.40 4.02
C LEU A 210 -7.41 -5.20 3.45
N MET A 211 -8.44 -5.76 4.11
CA MET A 211 -9.84 -5.56 3.71
C MET A 211 -10.23 -4.08 3.79
N PHE A 212 -9.83 -3.38 4.87
CA PHE A 212 -10.13 -1.96 5.05
C PHE A 212 -9.44 -1.08 4.03
N LEU A 213 -8.16 -1.36 3.72
CA LEU A 213 -7.41 -0.66 2.68
C LEU A 213 -8.10 -0.76 1.32
N ARG A 214 -8.48 -1.98 0.93
CA ARG A 214 -9.18 -2.22 -0.34
C ARG A 214 -10.56 -1.56 -0.35
N HIS A 215 -11.30 -1.63 0.75
CA HIS A 215 -12.60 -0.99 0.87
C HIS A 215 -12.52 0.54 0.71
N ALA A 216 -11.64 1.17 1.47
CA ALA A 216 -11.43 2.62 1.44
C ALA A 216 -10.96 3.08 0.04
N GLY A 217 -10.00 2.37 -0.56
CA GLY A 217 -9.50 2.67 -1.90
C GLY A 217 -10.62 2.64 -2.94
N ARG A 218 -11.39 1.53 -2.98
CA ARG A 218 -12.52 1.36 -3.91
C ARG A 218 -13.56 2.47 -3.75
N ARG A 219 -13.83 2.89 -2.51
CA ARG A 219 -14.75 4.00 -2.24
C ARG A 219 -14.20 5.31 -2.81
N LEU A 220 -12.93 5.65 -2.57
CA LEU A 220 -12.34 6.89 -3.05
C LEU A 220 -12.29 6.98 -4.58
N VAL A 221 -11.91 5.90 -5.28
CA VAL A 221 -11.94 5.92 -6.75
C VAL A 221 -13.36 6.00 -7.30
N SER A 222 -14.37 5.48 -6.59
CA SER A 222 -15.78 5.67 -6.97
C SER A 222 -16.24 7.14 -6.85
N LEU A 223 -15.54 7.94 -6.04
CA LEU A 223 -15.71 9.38 -5.92
C LEU A 223 -14.85 10.16 -6.94
N GLY A 224 -14.11 9.46 -7.81
CA GLY A 224 -13.25 10.06 -8.84
C GLY A 224 -11.85 10.46 -8.37
N MET A 225 -11.44 10.04 -7.16
CA MET A 225 -10.09 10.29 -6.66
C MET A 225 -9.07 9.33 -7.29
N GLN A 226 -7.79 9.72 -7.30
CA GLN A 226 -6.72 8.82 -7.73
C GLN A 226 -6.49 7.70 -6.70
N PRO A 227 -5.91 6.56 -7.09
CA PRO A 227 -5.51 5.51 -6.16
C PRO A 227 -4.45 6.03 -5.17
N PHE A 228 -4.51 5.59 -3.90
CA PHE A 228 -3.44 5.87 -2.93
C PHE A 228 -2.30 4.86 -3.06
N VAL A 229 -1.16 5.16 -2.44
CA VAL A 229 0.03 4.29 -2.46
C VAL A 229 0.37 3.86 -1.03
N PRO A 230 0.16 2.57 -0.67
CA PRO A 230 0.71 2.00 0.55
C PRO A 230 2.22 1.70 0.38
N GLU A 231 3.03 1.94 1.41
CA GLU A 231 4.47 1.63 1.38
C GLU A 231 4.92 0.57 2.38
N ASP A 232 4.72 0.79 3.67
CA ASP A 232 5.19 -0.12 4.70
C ASP A 232 4.00 -0.64 5.50
N LEU A 233 3.79 -1.95 5.46
CA LEU A 233 3.00 -2.70 6.44
C LEU A 233 4.01 -3.43 7.33
N SER A 234 3.90 -4.74 7.56
CA SER A 234 4.94 -5.55 8.21
C SER A 234 5.76 -6.38 7.21
N GLN A 235 6.83 -6.99 7.70
CA GLN A 235 7.49 -8.08 6.98
C GLN A 235 6.60 -9.32 6.89
N TRP A 236 6.99 -10.26 6.02
CA TRP A 236 6.32 -11.55 5.81
C TRP A 236 6.19 -12.41 7.07
N ASP A 237 7.06 -12.25 8.05
CA ASP A 237 7.05 -12.97 9.33
C ASP A 237 6.37 -12.17 10.46
N GLY A 238 5.79 -11.01 10.12
CA GLY A 238 5.15 -10.11 11.07
C GLY A 238 6.14 -9.27 11.88
N ARG A 239 7.43 -9.21 11.53
CA ARG A 239 8.37 -8.29 12.16
C ARG A 239 8.30 -6.90 11.54
N THR A 240 8.92 -5.94 12.21
CA THR A 240 9.12 -4.57 11.72
C THR A 240 9.82 -4.57 10.36
N PRO A 241 9.36 -3.78 9.37
CA PRO A 241 10.08 -3.58 8.11
C PRO A 241 11.55 -3.21 8.33
N GLY A 242 12.46 -3.79 7.54
CA GLY A 242 13.90 -3.57 7.65
C GLY A 242 14.70 -4.44 8.64
N GLU A 243 14.06 -5.13 9.58
CA GLU A 243 14.77 -6.00 10.54
C GLU A 243 15.56 -7.15 9.90
N ASP A 244 15.02 -7.79 8.88
CA ASP A 244 15.69 -8.85 8.10
C ASP A 244 16.97 -8.42 7.37
N VAL A 245 17.19 -7.11 7.19
CA VAL A 245 18.45 -6.55 6.66
C VAL A 245 19.25 -5.80 7.72
N GLY A 246 18.89 -5.96 9.00
CA GLY A 246 19.62 -5.42 10.15
C GLY A 246 19.42 -3.92 10.38
N ALA A 247 18.44 -3.29 9.71
CA ALA A 247 18.16 -1.87 9.83
C ALA A 247 16.63 -1.64 9.89
N PRO A 248 16.02 -1.65 11.08
CA PRO A 248 14.61 -1.35 11.24
C PRO A 248 14.26 -0.01 10.60
N ARG A 249 13.22 0.02 9.77
CA ARG A 249 12.73 1.24 9.10
C ARG A 249 11.78 2.04 9.99
N HIS A 250 11.08 1.33 10.87
CA HIS A 250 10.03 1.87 11.73
C HIS A 250 10.22 1.42 13.17
N ALA A 251 9.63 2.13 14.12
CA ALA A 251 9.54 1.66 15.51
C ALA A 251 8.38 0.66 15.72
N SER A 252 7.40 0.63 14.80
CA SER A 252 6.19 -0.18 14.91
C SER A 252 5.98 -1.11 13.69
N HIS A 253 4.76 -1.38 13.26
CA HIS A 253 4.42 -2.31 12.15
C HIS A 253 4.62 -3.79 12.44
N GLN A 254 4.88 -4.17 13.69
CA GLN A 254 4.91 -5.59 14.02
C GLN A 254 3.48 -6.18 13.91
N ARG A 255 3.40 -7.45 13.53
CA ARG A 255 2.19 -8.26 13.44
C ARG A 255 1.18 -7.76 12.39
N GLY A 256 1.61 -6.92 11.44
CA GLY A 256 0.77 -6.44 10.33
C GLY A 256 -0.38 -5.53 10.76
N LYS A 257 -0.26 -4.87 11.92
CA LYS A 257 -1.33 -4.01 12.48
C LYS A 257 -1.22 -2.53 12.10
N ASP A 258 -0.18 -2.17 11.37
CA ASP A 258 0.11 -0.80 10.96
C ASP A 258 0.29 -0.72 9.44
N VAL A 259 0.03 0.45 8.86
CA VAL A 259 0.31 0.76 7.45
C VAL A 259 0.56 2.24 7.25
N ASP A 260 1.55 2.57 6.42
CA ASP A 260 1.75 3.93 5.93
C ASP A 260 1.15 4.14 4.53
N LEU A 261 0.39 5.23 4.38
CA LEU A 261 -0.41 5.54 3.18
C LEU A 261 -0.15 6.96 2.71
N SER A 262 0.05 7.14 1.40
CA SER A 262 0.18 8.48 0.80
C SER A 262 -1.06 9.36 1.04
N LEU A 263 -0.83 10.67 1.14
CA LEU A 263 -1.89 11.67 1.33
C LEU A 263 -2.34 12.29 0.00
N TYR A 264 -3.59 12.73 -0.04
CA TYR A 264 -4.16 13.45 -1.17
C TYR A 264 -3.79 14.94 -1.18
N GLY A 265 -3.49 15.47 -2.35
CA GLY A 265 -3.38 16.92 -2.57
C GLY A 265 -4.52 17.49 -3.38
N LEU A 266 -4.60 18.82 -3.42
CA LEU A 266 -5.63 19.60 -4.14
C LEU A 266 -5.58 19.39 -5.67
N ASP A 267 -4.51 18.79 -6.18
CA ASP A 267 -4.39 18.35 -7.57
C ASP A 267 -5.05 16.98 -7.84
N GLY A 268 -5.68 16.38 -6.82
CA GLY A 268 -6.35 15.08 -6.87
C GLY A 268 -5.41 13.88 -6.88
N ARG A 269 -4.09 14.09 -6.72
CA ARG A 269 -3.08 13.02 -6.71
C ARG A 269 -2.78 12.58 -5.28
N SER A 270 -2.48 11.29 -5.11
CA SER A 270 -2.01 10.70 -3.85
C SER A 270 -0.60 10.16 -4.04
N GLU A 271 0.39 11.03 -3.81
CA GLU A 271 1.81 10.73 -3.99
C GLU A 271 2.56 10.94 -2.68
N TRP A 272 3.68 10.25 -2.53
CA TRP A 272 4.61 10.42 -1.41
C TRP A 272 5.37 11.75 -1.53
N ARG A 273 4.74 12.84 -1.07
CA ARG A 273 5.30 14.19 -1.09
C ARG A 273 4.89 14.99 0.12
N SER A 274 5.75 15.90 0.55
CA SER A 274 5.47 16.82 1.64
C SER A 274 4.43 17.86 1.23
N TYR A 275 3.52 18.16 2.15
CA TYR A 275 2.48 19.18 1.96
C TYR A 275 2.77 20.50 2.68
N CYS A 276 4.03 20.72 3.04
CA CYS A 276 4.48 21.89 3.80
C CYS A 276 5.97 22.14 3.58
N THR A 277 6.49 23.27 4.08
CA THR A 277 7.94 23.42 4.24
C THR A 277 8.40 22.57 5.42
N VAL A 278 9.27 21.60 5.17
CA VAL A 278 9.77 20.68 6.20
C VAL A 278 11.02 21.23 6.88
N VAL A 279 11.04 21.16 8.21
CA VAL A 279 12.24 21.33 9.04
C VAL A 279 12.63 19.99 9.67
N ARG A 280 13.94 19.73 9.81
CA ARG A 280 14.44 18.58 10.57
C ARG A 280 14.71 18.98 12.00
N THR A 281 14.09 18.27 12.94
CA THR A 281 14.28 18.37 14.38
C THR A 281 15.09 17.17 14.90
N ASP A 282 15.34 17.12 16.20
CA ASP A 282 15.91 15.94 16.87
C ASP A 282 14.92 14.76 16.92
N ARG A 283 13.63 15.00 16.68
CA ARG A 283 12.56 13.98 16.69
C ARG A 283 12.16 13.49 15.30
N GLY A 284 12.56 14.21 14.25
CA GLY A 284 12.22 13.85 12.87
C GLY A 284 11.97 15.06 11.99
N ARG A 285 11.24 14.83 10.90
CA ARG A 285 10.74 15.88 10.02
C ARG A 285 9.44 16.45 10.57
N GLU A 286 9.30 17.77 10.55
CA GLU A 286 8.07 18.45 10.94
C GLU A 286 7.76 19.57 9.95
N CYS A 287 6.47 19.86 9.76
CA CYS A 287 6.03 21.03 9.03
C CYS A 287 6.34 22.33 9.80
N VAL A 288 6.86 23.32 9.08
CA VAL A 288 6.95 24.69 9.60
C VAL A 288 5.54 25.29 9.68
N PRO A 289 5.16 25.91 10.82
CA PRO A 289 3.83 26.44 10.96
C PRO A 289 3.39 27.43 9.88
N GLY A 290 2.17 27.25 9.38
CA GLY A 290 1.58 28.12 8.35
C GLY A 290 2.21 27.98 6.96
N THR A 291 2.95 26.90 6.70
CA THR A 291 3.57 26.65 5.38
C THR A 291 2.89 25.54 4.58
N ILE A 292 1.73 25.06 5.05
CA ILE A 292 0.94 24.06 4.34
C ILE A 292 0.62 24.58 2.93
N SER A 293 0.81 23.72 1.94
CA SER A 293 0.53 24.02 0.54
C SER A 293 0.11 22.76 -0.20
N GLY A 294 -1.02 22.86 -0.91
CA GLY A 294 -1.50 21.79 -1.78
C GLY A 294 -2.09 20.56 -1.09
N TYR A 295 -2.23 20.56 0.24
CA TYR A 295 -2.92 19.50 0.99
C TYR A 295 -4.43 19.56 0.78
N ASP A 296 -5.08 18.42 0.52
CA ASP A 296 -6.54 18.35 0.41
C ASP A 296 -7.15 17.80 1.71
N GLY A 297 -7.47 18.70 2.64
CA GLY A 297 -8.08 18.31 3.92
C GLY A 297 -9.40 17.54 3.76
N PHE A 298 -10.21 17.89 2.77
CA PHE A 298 -11.49 17.24 2.50
C PHE A 298 -11.29 15.81 2.01
N ALA A 299 -10.44 15.59 0.99
CA ALA A 299 -10.20 14.26 0.45
C ALA A 299 -9.57 13.32 1.47
N ASN A 300 -8.58 13.82 2.23
CA ASN A 300 -7.98 13.03 3.31
C ASN A 300 -8.97 12.77 4.45
N ALA A 301 -9.86 13.71 4.78
CA ALA A 301 -10.90 13.45 5.77
C ALA A 301 -11.85 12.33 5.33
N VAL A 302 -12.31 12.34 4.07
CA VAL A 302 -13.13 11.24 3.52
C VAL A 302 -12.38 9.91 3.60
N PHE A 303 -11.10 9.90 3.21
CA PHE A 303 -10.25 8.71 3.29
C PHE A 303 -10.12 8.17 4.72
N PHE A 304 -9.84 9.04 5.70
CA PHE A 304 -9.65 8.62 7.09
C PHE A 304 -10.97 8.17 7.72
N GLY A 305 -12.08 8.72 7.25
CA GLY A 305 -13.42 8.36 7.69
C GLY A 305 -13.75 6.90 7.43
N ASP A 306 -13.27 6.32 6.32
CA ASP A 306 -13.43 4.89 6.04
C ASP A 306 -12.73 4.02 7.08
N PHE A 307 -11.53 4.42 7.49
CA PHE A 307 -10.78 3.71 8.53
C PHE A 307 -11.44 3.83 9.90
N PHE A 308 -11.92 5.03 10.26
CA PHE A 308 -12.65 5.25 11.51
C PHE A 308 -13.96 4.48 11.56
N ALA A 309 -14.69 4.40 10.44
CA ALA A 309 -15.94 3.65 10.33
C ALA A 309 -15.79 2.15 10.61
N THR A 310 -14.58 1.59 10.48
CA THR A 310 -14.31 0.18 10.83
C THR A 310 -14.52 -0.10 12.33
N GLY A 311 -14.38 0.92 13.18
CA GLY A 311 -14.33 0.76 14.65
C GLY A 311 -13.10 -0.01 15.13
N ARG A 312 -12.12 -0.26 14.25
CA ARG A 312 -10.90 -1.03 14.54
C ARG A 312 -9.67 -0.16 14.61
N VAL A 313 -9.66 0.99 13.96
CA VAL A 313 -8.53 1.92 14.03
C VAL A 313 -8.44 2.54 15.41
N THR A 314 -7.28 2.40 16.05
CA THR A 314 -7.01 2.98 17.37
C THR A 314 -6.27 4.29 17.25
N ASN A 315 -5.39 4.42 16.25
CA ASN A 315 -4.55 5.58 16.07
C ASN A 315 -4.22 5.79 14.59
N CYS A 316 -4.17 7.06 14.22
CA CYS A 316 -3.63 7.57 12.98
C CYS A 316 -2.63 8.67 13.33
N PHE A 317 -1.45 8.62 12.72
CA PHE A 317 -0.42 9.63 12.92
C PHE A 317 -0.26 10.50 11.69
N LEU A 318 -0.22 11.81 11.92
CA LEU A 318 -0.08 12.84 10.89
C LEU A 318 0.82 13.97 11.44
N ASP A 319 1.41 14.78 10.56
CA ASP A 319 2.07 16.01 11.01
C ASP A 319 1.07 16.99 11.66
N GLN A 320 1.52 17.69 12.70
CA GLN A 320 0.72 18.60 13.51
C GLN A 320 -0.02 19.67 12.69
N GLU A 321 0.63 20.20 11.65
CA GLU A 321 0.05 21.27 10.82
C GLU A 321 -1.09 20.73 9.95
N LEU A 322 -0.99 19.49 9.47
CA LEU A 322 -1.99 18.89 8.58
C LEU A 322 -3.28 18.44 9.31
N ILE A 323 -3.22 18.25 10.63
CA ILE A 323 -4.38 17.85 11.44
C ILE A 323 -5.50 18.89 11.36
N GLY A 324 -5.18 20.19 11.48
CA GLY A 324 -6.19 21.25 11.46
C GLY A 324 -6.96 21.32 10.13
N GLU A 325 -6.24 21.13 9.03
CA GLU A 325 -6.84 21.06 7.68
C GLU A 325 -7.71 19.81 7.51
N THR A 326 -7.29 18.68 8.06
CA THR A 326 -8.08 17.44 8.04
C THR A 326 -9.37 17.57 8.85
N VAL A 327 -9.30 18.16 10.05
CA VAL A 327 -10.47 18.41 10.90
C VAL A 327 -11.47 19.32 10.19
N SER A 328 -10.98 20.41 9.57
CA SER A 328 -11.83 21.33 8.80
C SER A 328 -12.45 20.62 7.58
N GLY A 329 -11.67 19.77 6.90
CA GLY A 329 -12.16 18.93 5.81
C GLY A 329 -13.21 17.91 6.24
N ALA A 330 -13.16 17.40 7.48
CA ALA A 330 -14.15 16.48 8.01
C ALA A 330 -15.52 17.15 8.19
N ASP A 331 -15.56 18.42 8.63
CA ASP A 331 -16.81 19.20 8.73
C ASP A 331 -17.45 19.44 7.35
N GLU A 332 -16.60 19.72 6.34
CA GLU A 332 -17.04 19.85 4.95
C GLU A 332 -17.54 18.51 4.38
N ALA A 333 -16.84 17.41 4.67
CA ALA A 333 -17.21 16.06 4.25
C ALA A 333 -18.50 15.57 4.92
N LEU A 334 -18.76 15.94 6.18
CA LEU A 334 -20.05 15.72 6.84
C LEU A 334 -21.16 16.45 6.09
N THR A 335 -20.96 17.72 5.74
CA THR A 335 -21.95 18.51 4.98
C THR A 335 -22.23 17.90 3.61
N ALA A 336 -21.25 17.24 3.02
CA ALA A 336 -21.37 16.49 1.77
C ALA A 336 -21.93 15.06 1.92
N GLU A 337 -22.27 14.64 3.15
CA GLU A 337 -22.73 13.28 3.49
C GLU A 337 -21.70 12.18 3.11
N LEU A 338 -20.41 12.53 3.11
CA LEU A 338 -19.31 11.59 2.85
C LEU A 338 -18.62 11.10 4.13
N VAL A 339 -18.78 11.82 5.24
CA VAL A 339 -18.36 11.37 6.58
C VAL A 339 -19.59 11.38 7.48
N ALA A 340 -19.76 10.34 8.30
CA ALA A 340 -20.89 10.26 9.23
C ALA A 340 -20.64 11.16 10.46
N GLU A 341 -21.70 11.76 11.00
CA GLU A 341 -21.61 12.70 12.13
C GLU A 341 -20.96 12.04 13.36
N GLU A 342 -21.23 10.75 13.57
CA GLU A 342 -20.70 9.98 14.70
C GLU A 342 -19.18 9.80 14.65
N LEU A 343 -18.55 10.02 13.49
CA LEU A 343 -17.10 9.90 13.31
C LEU A 343 -16.34 11.20 13.59
N LEU A 344 -17.01 12.37 13.56
CA LEU A 344 -16.36 13.66 13.78
C LEU A 344 -15.52 13.73 15.07
N PRO A 345 -15.95 13.18 16.22
CA PRO A 345 -15.13 13.18 17.43
C PRO A 345 -13.76 12.53 17.24
N MET A 346 -13.62 11.52 16.37
CA MET A 346 -12.36 10.81 16.13
C MET A 346 -11.30 11.68 15.43
N TYR A 347 -11.70 12.73 14.71
CA TYR A 347 -10.74 13.65 14.09
C TYR A 347 -10.14 14.65 15.11
N ALA A 348 -10.84 14.90 16.21
CA ALA A 348 -10.53 16.01 17.12
C ALA A 348 -10.19 15.57 18.56
N ASP A 349 -10.36 14.30 18.91
CA ASP A 349 -10.13 13.80 20.27
C ASP A 349 -8.65 13.70 20.67
N GLY A 350 -7.73 13.82 19.70
CA GLY A 350 -6.28 13.70 19.91
C GLY A 350 -5.83 12.28 20.26
N ALA A 351 -6.69 11.28 20.10
CA ALA A 351 -6.39 9.87 20.30
C ALA A 351 -6.37 9.11 18.96
N HIS A 352 -7.40 9.30 18.13
CA HIS A 352 -7.53 8.60 16.85
C HIS A 352 -6.78 9.32 15.73
N LEU A 353 -6.77 10.65 15.69
CA LEU A 353 -5.88 11.43 14.83
C LEU A 353 -4.94 12.25 15.71
N GLN A 354 -3.65 11.91 15.69
CA GLN A 354 -2.67 12.51 16.58
C GLN A 354 -1.38 12.89 15.86
N HIS A 355 -0.66 13.84 16.44
CA HIS A 355 0.61 14.28 15.89
C HIS A 355 1.72 13.25 16.12
N TRP A 356 2.50 12.97 15.07
CA TRP A 356 3.82 12.37 15.19
C TRP A 356 4.79 12.90 14.13
N PRO A 357 6.06 13.17 14.47
CA PRO A 357 7.05 13.60 13.50
C PRO A 357 7.21 12.61 12.34
N ASN A 358 7.67 13.10 11.19
CA ASN A 358 7.87 12.37 9.92
C ASN A 358 6.62 12.10 9.07
N HIS A 359 5.43 12.47 9.54
CA HIS A 359 4.15 12.22 8.85
C HIS A 359 3.66 13.43 8.04
N ASP A 360 4.58 14.12 7.38
CA ASP A 360 4.29 15.32 6.56
C ASP A 360 3.87 14.99 5.12
N ASN A 361 4.02 13.72 4.72
CA ASN A 361 3.78 13.20 3.37
C ASN A 361 2.93 11.92 3.32
N HIS A 362 2.58 11.35 4.47
CA HIS A 362 1.79 10.13 4.61
C HIS A 362 0.99 10.16 5.92
N ILE A 363 -0.01 9.29 6.02
CA ILE A 363 -0.66 8.92 7.27
C ILE A 363 -0.19 7.52 7.67
N HIS A 364 0.15 7.34 8.94
CA HIS A 364 0.33 6.01 9.54
C HIS A 364 -1.00 5.60 10.18
N VAL A 365 -1.55 4.45 9.83
CA VAL A 365 -2.80 3.92 10.38
C VAL A 365 -2.51 2.67 11.21
N ARG A 366 -3.07 2.59 12.42
CA ARG A 366 -2.98 1.44 13.34
C ARG A 366 -4.34 0.84 13.66
N VAL A 367 -4.47 -0.48 13.54
CA VAL A 367 -5.66 -1.24 13.97
C VAL A 367 -5.46 -1.95 15.31
N SER A 368 -6.56 -2.10 16.05
CA SER A 368 -6.63 -2.79 17.34
C SER A 368 -6.28 -4.28 17.20
N GLU A 369 -5.58 -4.78 18.21
CA GLU A 369 -5.24 -6.20 18.37
C GLU A 369 -6.33 -7.01 19.06
N ALA A 370 -7.30 -6.36 19.70
CA ALA A 370 -8.42 -7.06 20.31
C ALA A 370 -9.22 -7.82 19.24
N GLU A 371 -9.59 -9.06 19.49
CA GLU A 371 -10.54 -9.79 18.63
C GLU A 371 -11.95 -9.28 18.91
N GLY A 372 -12.61 -8.69 17.91
CA GLY A 372 -14.01 -8.28 18.01
C GLY A 372 -14.29 -7.13 19.00
N SER A 373 -14.61 -5.95 18.46
CA SER A 373 -15.36 -4.95 19.23
C SER A 373 -16.37 -4.30 18.30
N THR A 374 -17.64 -4.67 18.48
CA THR A 374 -18.77 -3.79 18.18
C THR A 374 -18.64 -2.56 19.06
N PHE A 375 -18.39 -1.39 18.47
CA PHE A 375 -18.53 -0.05 19.06
C PHE A 375 -18.56 -0.01 20.58
N ALA A 376 -17.46 -0.37 21.23
CA ALA A 376 -17.15 0.12 22.54
C ALA A 376 -16.02 1.10 22.32
N ILE A 377 -16.30 2.40 22.47
CA ILE A 377 -15.26 3.42 22.61
C ILE A 377 -14.50 3.07 23.88
N VAL A 378 -13.50 2.18 23.75
CA VAL A 378 -12.55 1.90 24.81
C VAL A 378 -11.40 2.85 24.54
N ALA A 379 -11.36 3.92 25.33
CA ALA A 379 -10.17 4.72 25.50
C ALA A 379 -9.09 3.82 26.14
N GLU A 380 -8.39 3.02 25.35
CA GLU A 380 -7.15 2.40 25.78
C GLU A 380 -6.06 3.48 25.73
N GLY A 381 -6.01 4.25 26.82
CA GLY A 381 -4.83 5.04 27.16
C GLY A 381 -3.67 4.11 27.48
N ALA A 382 -2.97 3.66 26.46
CA ALA A 382 -1.64 3.08 26.59
C ALA A 382 -0.68 3.95 25.77
N VAL A 383 -0.04 4.89 26.47
CA VAL A 383 1.22 5.46 26.01
C VAL A 383 2.23 4.32 26.08
N GLU A 384 2.45 3.62 24.97
CA GLU A 384 3.71 2.90 24.79
C GLU A 384 4.84 3.95 24.72
N PRO A 385 5.98 3.71 25.40
CA PRO A 385 7.09 4.65 25.42
C PRO A 385 7.73 4.77 24.03
N PRO A 386 8.47 5.86 23.77
CA PRO A 386 9.00 6.20 22.44
C PRO A 386 9.91 5.14 21.81
#